data_AF-G2KQT1-F1
#
_entry.id   AF-G2KQT1-F1
#
_cell.length_a   1.000
_cell.length_b   1.000
_cell.length_c   1.000
_cell.angle_alpha   90.00
_cell.angle_beta   90.00
_cell.angle_gamma   90.00
#
_symmetry.space_group_name_H-M   'P 1'
#
loop_
_entity.id
_entity.type
_entity.pdbx_description
1 polymer ?
#
loop_
_entity_poly.entity_id
_entity_poly.type
_entity_poly.pdbx_seq_one_letter_code
_entity_poly.pdbx_strand_id
1 'polypeptide(L)'
;MNDFLSSPSRNLLLAGGLAVVLLGGLTALVLATNKPVEEAPKGGLLAFEKTCGAPADVGRAIPDECKTTDAINATFGINLMQEIERIHVRMVSTARRIESGELSDPAKYDACVAEELCAPVPLLPPDVDVAALDPQSTDYLTERTAFWGLVEDRALGREVCQFIRPCDIAMKTGAMQFESVMPQVQSTPAPSADQIIIQQDTTADE
;
A
#
# COMPACT_ATOMS: atom_id res chain seq x y z
N MET A 1 -48.90 28.55 -4.74
CA MET A 1 -48.70 29.17 -6.06
C MET A 1 -47.85 28.21 -6.89
N ASN A 2 -48.49 27.65 -7.91
CA ASN A 2 -48.00 26.93 -9.08
C ASN A 2 -47.24 25.60 -8.90
N ASP A 3 -48.02 24.53 -9.11
CA ASP A 3 -47.66 23.29 -9.79
C ASP A 3 -46.84 23.50 -11.08
N PHE A 4 -46.03 22.51 -11.48
CA PHE A 4 -46.21 21.86 -12.79
C PHE A 4 -45.46 20.52 -12.88
N LEU A 5 -46.24 19.50 -13.20
CA LEU A 5 -45.92 18.12 -13.54
C LEU A 5 -45.19 18.03 -14.89
N SER A 6 -44.40 16.97 -15.13
CA SER A 6 -44.54 16.13 -16.34
C SER A 6 -43.64 14.87 -16.30
N SER A 7 -44.27 13.72 -16.08
CA SER A 7 -43.99 12.45 -16.79
C SER A 7 -44.99 12.38 -17.97
N PRO A 8 -45.10 11.36 -18.86
CA PRO A 8 -44.30 10.16 -19.17
C PRO A 8 -44.14 9.95 -20.71
N SER A 9 -43.62 8.79 -21.17
CA SER A 9 -44.11 7.95 -22.30
C SER A 9 -43.02 6.95 -22.74
N ARG A 10 -43.16 5.64 -22.53
CA ARG A 10 -44.00 4.62 -23.20
C ARG A 10 -43.38 4.00 -24.46
N ASN A 11 -43.15 2.69 -24.34
CA ASN A 11 -43.40 1.60 -25.29
C ASN A 11 -42.63 1.52 -26.61
N LEU A 12 -41.95 0.38 -26.82
CA LEU A 12 -42.21 -0.44 -28.01
C LEU A 12 -41.91 -1.92 -27.71
N LEU A 13 -42.98 -2.67 -27.43
CA LEU A 13 -43.05 -4.11 -27.68
C LEU A 13 -43.37 -4.28 -29.18
N LEU A 14 -42.56 -5.06 -29.89
CA LEU A 14 -42.93 -5.58 -31.20
C LEU A 14 -42.58 -7.06 -31.25
N ALA A 15 -43.64 -7.86 -31.36
CA ALA A 15 -43.63 -9.28 -31.62
C ALA A 15 -43.34 -9.56 -33.10
N GLY A 16 -42.79 -10.74 -33.36
CA GLY A 16 -42.57 -11.33 -34.69
C GLY A 16 -41.30 -12.18 -34.59
N GLY A 17 -41.23 -13.46 -34.89
CA GLY A 17 -42.09 -14.37 -35.63
C GLY A 17 -41.17 -15.55 -36.00
N LEU A 18 -41.69 -16.77 -35.95
CA LEU A 18 -40.99 -18.02 -36.20
C LEU A 18 -40.22 -18.06 -37.53
N ALA A 19 -39.04 -18.69 -37.55
CA ALA A 19 -38.54 -19.44 -38.71
C ALA A 19 -37.57 -20.54 -38.27
N VAL A 20 -38.12 -21.73 -37.99
CA VAL A 20 -37.35 -22.98 -37.99
C VAL A 20 -37.40 -23.51 -39.42
N VAL A 21 -36.25 -23.58 -40.09
CA VAL A 21 -36.08 -24.34 -41.33
C VAL A 21 -34.82 -25.19 -41.18
N LEU A 22 -35.05 -26.50 -41.11
CA LEU A 22 -34.08 -27.58 -41.21
C LEU A 22 -33.40 -27.56 -42.58
N LEU A 23 -32.10 -27.90 -42.66
CA LEU A 23 -31.50 -28.83 -43.63
C LEU A 23 -29.96 -28.79 -43.58
N GLY A 24 -29.35 -29.95 -43.31
CA GLY A 24 -28.08 -30.37 -43.90
C GLY A 24 -26.80 -29.71 -43.41
N GLY A 25 -26.10 -30.38 -42.49
CA GLY A 25 -24.70 -30.08 -42.21
C GLY A 25 -24.24 -30.66 -40.87
N LEU A 26 -23.63 -31.85 -40.91
CA LEU A 26 -22.81 -32.33 -39.80
C LEU A 26 -21.62 -31.36 -39.63
N THR A 27 -21.78 -30.38 -38.76
CA THR A 27 -20.65 -29.70 -38.15
C THR A 27 -20.78 -29.96 -36.66
N ALA A 28 -19.98 -30.92 -36.17
CA ALA A 28 -19.85 -31.17 -34.75
C ALA A 28 -19.39 -29.86 -34.09
N LEU A 29 -20.33 -29.19 -33.43
CA LEU A 29 -20.02 -28.08 -32.53
C LEU A 29 -19.29 -28.70 -31.34
N VAL A 30 -17.96 -28.70 -31.38
CA VAL A 30 -17.14 -28.97 -30.21
C VAL A 30 -17.38 -27.78 -29.27
N LEU A 31 -18.39 -27.91 -28.42
CA LEU A 31 -18.48 -27.16 -27.17
C LEU A 31 -17.25 -27.57 -26.37
N ALA A 32 -16.14 -26.86 -26.58
CA ALA A 32 -15.05 -26.82 -25.65
C ALA A 32 -15.64 -26.24 -24.36
N THR A 33 -16.14 -27.11 -23.49
CA THR A 33 -16.38 -26.78 -22.09
C THR A 33 -14.99 -26.54 -21.51
N ASN A 34 -14.49 -25.31 -21.68
CA ASN A 34 -13.45 -24.77 -20.82
C ASN A 34 -14.07 -24.73 -19.44
N LYS A 35 -14.03 -25.87 -18.75
CA LYS A 35 -14.28 -25.93 -17.32
C LYS A 35 -13.22 -24.99 -16.74
N PRO A 36 -13.60 -23.86 -16.11
CA PRO A 36 -12.60 -23.05 -15.43
C PRO A 36 -11.88 -24.00 -14.48
N VAL A 37 -10.55 -24.06 -14.62
CA VAL A 37 -9.70 -24.67 -13.60
C VAL A 37 -10.09 -23.95 -12.33
N GLU A 38 -10.79 -24.66 -11.45
CA GLU A 38 -11.10 -24.21 -10.11
C GLU A 38 -9.76 -24.18 -9.39
N GLU A 39 -9.03 -23.06 -9.56
CA GLU A 39 -7.80 -22.81 -8.83
C GLU A 39 -8.16 -22.90 -7.35
N ALA A 40 -7.54 -23.86 -6.66
CA ALA A 40 -7.70 -24.05 -5.23
C ALA A 40 -7.58 -22.70 -4.50
N PRO A 41 -8.32 -22.47 -3.39
CA PRO A 41 -8.29 -21.20 -2.69
C PRO A 41 -6.85 -20.89 -2.29
N LYS A 42 -6.26 -19.93 -2.99
CA LYS A 42 -4.90 -19.49 -2.75
C LYS A 42 -4.86 -18.91 -1.33
N GLY A 43 -3.86 -19.32 -0.54
CA GLY A 43 -3.86 -19.12 0.92
C GLY A 43 -3.83 -17.66 1.39
N GLY A 44 -3.71 -16.70 0.48
CA GLY A 44 -3.75 -15.27 0.78
C GLY A 44 -2.54 -14.79 1.56
N LEU A 45 -2.65 -13.57 2.09
CA LEU A 45 -1.55 -12.88 2.79
C LEU A 45 -1.09 -13.66 4.03
N LEU A 46 -2.02 -14.22 4.80
CA LEU A 46 -1.69 -14.99 6.01
C LEU A 46 -0.87 -16.26 5.70
N ALA A 47 -1.19 -16.97 4.62
CA ALA A 47 -0.41 -18.13 4.21
C ALA A 47 0.97 -17.73 3.70
N PHE A 48 1.07 -16.63 2.96
CA PHE A 48 2.35 -16.07 2.54
C PHE A 48 3.22 -15.73 3.76
N GLU A 49 2.69 -15.01 4.76
CA GLU A 49 3.45 -14.63 5.95
C GLU A 49 3.94 -15.85 6.74
N LYS A 50 3.10 -16.88 6.87
CA LYS A 50 3.46 -18.11 7.56
C LYS A 50 4.55 -18.90 6.81
N THR A 51 4.42 -19.04 5.49
CA THR A 51 5.31 -19.87 4.68
C THR A 51 6.63 -19.17 4.37
N CYS A 52 6.59 -17.88 4.06
CA CYS A 52 7.77 -17.11 3.64
C CYS A 52 8.41 -16.35 4.80
N GLY A 53 7.61 -15.81 5.73
CA GLY A 53 8.10 -14.98 6.83
C GLY A 53 8.78 -15.78 7.94
N ALA A 54 8.17 -16.88 8.38
CA ALA A 54 8.75 -17.67 9.48
C ALA A 54 10.16 -18.21 9.18
N PRO A 55 10.47 -18.74 7.98
CA PRO A 55 11.85 -19.11 7.62
C PRO A 55 12.79 -17.89 7.52
N ALA A 56 12.31 -16.79 6.94
CA ALA A 56 13.09 -15.57 6.76
C ALA A 56 13.55 -14.94 8.09
N ASP A 57 12.68 -14.93 9.10
CA ASP A 57 12.99 -14.33 10.40
C ASP A 57 14.08 -15.09 11.19
N VAL A 58 14.24 -16.39 10.94
CA VAL A 58 15.24 -17.24 11.63
C VAL A 58 16.38 -17.69 10.72
N GLY A 59 16.52 -17.09 9.52
CA GLY A 59 17.59 -17.40 8.58
C GLY A 59 17.60 -18.85 8.07
N ARG A 60 16.42 -19.48 7.96
CA ARG A 60 16.28 -20.82 7.37
C ARG A 60 16.25 -20.75 5.85
N ALA A 61 16.37 -21.91 5.22
CA ALA A 61 16.20 -22.04 3.77
C ALA A 61 14.84 -21.47 3.34
N ILE A 62 14.89 -20.53 2.40
CA ILE A 62 13.72 -19.86 1.84
C ILE A 62 13.10 -20.76 0.75
N PRO A 63 11.80 -21.10 0.84
CA PRO A 63 11.11 -21.86 -0.20
C PRO A 63 11.16 -21.15 -1.57
N ASP A 64 11.16 -21.91 -2.66
CA ASP A 64 11.27 -21.34 -4.01
C ASP A 64 10.09 -20.44 -4.36
N GLU A 65 8.89 -20.77 -3.86
CA GLU A 65 7.67 -19.97 -4.00
C GLU A 65 7.75 -18.59 -3.34
N CYS A 66 8.76 -18.34 -2.51
CA CYS A 66 8.96 -17.08 -1.78
C CYS A 66 10.05 -16.18 -2.39
N LYS A 67 10.74 -16.63 -3.45
CA LYS A 67 11.94 -15.95 -3.99
C LYS A 67 11.64 -14.89 -5.05
N THR A 68 10.44 -14.87 -5.63
CA THR A 68 10.02 -13.88 -6.63
C THR A 68 8.58 -13.48 -6.43
N THR A 69 8.22 -12.26 -6.82
CA THR A 69 6.82 -11.78 -6.79
C THR A 69 5.88 -12.64 -7.62
N ASP A 70 6.33 -13.15 -8.77
CA ASP A 70 5.54 -14.02 -9.64
C ASP A 70 5.21 -15.37 -8.97
N ALA A 71 6.20 -16.00 -8.32
CA ALA A 71 5.99 -17.26 -7.63
C ALA A 71 5.07 -17.10 -6.40
N ILE A 72 5.21 -15.96 -5.71
CA ILE A 72 4.34 -15.57 -4.60
C ILE A 72 2.89 -15.40 -5.09
N ASN A 73 2.68 -14.66 -6.17
CA ASN A 73 1.34 -14.46 -6.73
C ASN A 73 0.71 -15.77 -7.22
N ALA A 74 1.49 -16.62 -7.90
CA ALA A 74 1.02 -17.92 -8.37
C ALA A 74 0.59 -18.83 -7.22
N THR A 75 1.37 -18.86 -6.14
CA THR A 75 1.18 -19.78 -5.00
C THR A 75 0.13 -19.28 -4.01
N PHE A 76 0.21 -18.01 -3.62
CA PHE A 76 -0.61 -17.43 -2.55
C PHE A 76 -1.77 -16.58 -3.06
N GLY A 77 -1.81 -16.26 -4.37
CA GLY A 77 -2.90 -15.50 -4.97
C GLY A 77 -2.95 -14.05 -4.54
N ILE A 78 -1.81 -13.52 -4.13
CA ILE A 78 -1.67 -12.15 -3.66
C ILE A 78 -0.91 -11.32 -4.68
N ASN A 79 -1.40 -10.11 -4.92
CA ASN A 79 -0.62 -9.09 -5.57
C ASN A 79 0.22 -8.38 -4.50
N LEU A 80 1.42 -8.91 -4.24
CA LEU A 80 2.28 -8.46 -3.14
C LEU A 80 2.55 -6.95 -3.17
N MET A 81 2.80 -6.37 -4.35
CA MET A 81 3.05 -4.94 -4.47
C MET A 81 1.83 -4.09 -4.11
N GLN A 82 0.64 -4.54 -4.52
CA GLN A 82 -0.62 -3.88 -4.16
C GLN A 82 -0.94 -3.98 -2.66
N GLU A 83 -0.63 -5.12 -2.03
CA GLU A 83 -0.74 -5.29 -0.58
C GLU A 83 0.16 -4.30 0.17
N ILE A 84 1.44 -4.22 -0.23
CA ILE A 84 2.43 -3.32 0.35
C ILE A 84 1.99 -1.87 0.18
N GLU A 85 1.57 -1.46 -1.02
CA GLU A 85 1.11 -0.10 -1.29
C GLU A 85 -0.11 0.26 -0.44
N ARG A 86 -1.09 -0.63 -0.32
CA ARG A 86 -2.29 -0.38 0.50
C ARG A 86 -1.93 -0.13 1.97
N ILE A 87 -1.04 -0.96 2.53
CA ILE A 87 -0.58 -0.79 3.91
C ILE A 87 0.19 0.52 4.05
N HIS A 88 1.11 0.80 3.12
CA HIS A 88 1.91 2.02 3.10
C HIS A 88 1.05 3.29 3.09
N VAL A 89 0.04 3.37 2.21
CA VAL A 89 -0.89 4.51 2.17
C VAL A 89 -1.60 4.70 3.52
N ARG A 90 -2.00 3.61 4.17
CA ARG A 90 -2.63 3.67 5.50
C ARG A 90 -1.63 4.09 6.59
N MET A 91 -0.38 3.67 6.52
CA MET A 91 0.68 4.13 7.41
C MET A 91 0.93 5.62 7.26
N VAL A 92 1.03 6.14 6.03
CA VAL A 92 1.18 7.59 5.76
C VAL A 92 0.00 8.36 6.36
N SER A 93 -1.23 7.89 6.14
CA SER A 93 -2.42 8.51 6.74
C SER A 93 -2.39 8.47 8.27
N THR A 94 -1.91 7.38 8.87
CA THR A 94 -1.85 7.21 10.33
C THR A 94 -0.79 8.12 10.94
N ALA A 95 0.41 8.16 10.36
CA ALA A 95 1.51 9.03 10.80
C ALA A 95 1.11 10.51 10.80
N ARG A 96 0.39 10.97 9.76
CA ARG A 96 -0.12 12.34 9.69
C ARG A 96 -1.17 12.67 10.75
N ARG A 97 -2.02 11.71 11.12
CA ARG A 97 -3.02 11.90 12.20
C ARG A 97 -2.36 11.92 13.58
N ILE A 98 -1.22 11.26 13.74
CA ILE A 98 -0.40 11.35 14.95
C ILE A 98 0.28 12.72 15.00
N GLU A 99 0.92 13.15 13.91
CA GLU A 99 1.60 14.45 13.81
C GLU A 99 0.64 15.63 14.04
N SER A 100 -0.58 15.56 13.53
CA SER A 100 -1.60 16.60 13.75
C SER A 100 -2.22 16.59 15.16
N GLY A 101 -1.87 15.59 16.00
CA GLY A 101 -2.41 15.40 17.35
C GLY A 101 -3.77 14.71 17.42
N GLU A 102 -4.39 14.34 16.30
CA GLU A 102 -5.67 13.61 16.25
C GLU A 102 -5.58 12.23 16.93
N LEU A 103 -4.42 11.58 16.82
CA LEU A 103 -4.09 10.29 17.44
C LEU A 103 -3.00 10.42 18.53
N SER A 104 -3.05 11.48 19.33
CA SER A 104 -2.12 11.70 20.45
C SER A 104 -2.38 10.81 21.68
N ASP A 105 -3.57 10.22 21.77
CA ASP A 105 -3.95 9.31 22.86
C ASP A 105 -3.63 7.86 22.45
N PRO A 106 -2.78 7.14 23.21
CA PRO A 106 -2.43 5.75 22.92
C PRO A 106 -3.65 4.83 22.80
N ALA A 107 -4.68 5.02 23.62
CA ALA A 107 -5.88 4.19 23.57
C ALA A 107 -6.68 4.40 22.27
N LYS A 108 -6.70 5.62 21.74
CA LYS A 108 -7.33 5.92 20.45
C LYS A 108 -6.54 5.34 19.29
N TYR A 109 -5.22 5.40 19.36
CA TYR A 109 -4.35 4.77 18.37
C TYR A 109 -4.57 3.26 18.34
N ASP A 110 -4.52 2.59 19.49
CA ASP A 110 -4.72 1.14 19.61
C ASP A 110 -6.10 0.71 19.09
N ALA A 111 -7.15 1.45 19.45
CA ALA A 111 -8.50 1.21 18.93
C ALA A 111 -8.55 1.36 17.40
N CYS A 112 -7.94 2.42 16.85
CA CYS A 112 -7.90 2.65 15.41
C CYS A 112 -7.19 1.53 14.64
N VAL A 113 -6.10 0.98 15.21
CA VAL A 113 -5.39 -0.16 14.63
C VAL A 113 -6.22 -1.44 14.74
N ALA A 114 -6.82 -1.69 15.90
CA ALA A 114 -7.66 -2.87 16.14
C ALA A 114 -8.91 -2.92 15.25
N GLU A 115 -9.49 -1.75 14.93
CA GLU A 115 -10.63 -1.59 14.02
C GLU A 115 -10.22 -1.56 12.54
N GLU A 116 -8.94 -1.77 12.22
CA GLU A 116 -8.38 -1.70 10.87
C GLU A 116 -8.65 -0.36 10.16
N LEU A 117 -8.81 0.72 10.92
CA LEU A 117 -8.93 2.09 10.39
C LEU A 117 -7.55 2.73 10.22
N CYS A 118 -6.60 2.35 11.07
CA CYS A 118 -5.20 2.75 11.01
C CYS A 118 -4.31 1.57 10.61
N ALA A 119 -3.07 1.87 10.24
CA ALA A 119 -2.00 0.89 10.15
C ALA A 119 -0.97 1.20 11.24
N PRO A 120 -0.33 0.19 11.82
CA PRO A 120 0.75 0.43 12.76
C PRO A 120 1.87 1.23 12.08
N VAL A 121 2.41 2.24 12.76
CA VAL A 121 3.55 3.05 12.30
C VAL A 121 4.73 2.90 13.27
N PRO A 122 5.97 3.10 12.81
CA PRO A 122 7.14 3.07 13.68
C PRO A 122 7.06 4.23 14.69
N LEU A 123 6.82 3.92 15.96
CA LEU A 123 6.79 4.88 17.05
C LEU A 123 7.90 4.55 18.05
N LEU A 124 8.34 5.57 18.77
CA LEU A 124 9.23 5.37 19.93
C LEU A 124 8.49 4.56 21.01
N PRO A 125 9.22 3.77 21.82
CA PRO A 125 8.64 3.14 22.99
C PRO A 125 7.99 4.19 23.93
N PRO A 126 6.87 3.85 24.60
CA PRO A 126 6.09 4.81 25.38
C PRO A 126 6.82 5.35 26.62
N ASP A 127 7.88 4.67 27.07
CA ASP A 127 8.73 5.04 28.19
C ASP A 127 9.88 5.98 27.82
N VAL A 128 10.06 6.28 26.53
CA VAL A 128 11.12 7.17 26.04
C VAL A 128 10.66 8.63 26.12
N ASP A 129 11.39 9.44 26.90
CA ASP A 129 11.23 10.89 26.92
C ASP A 129 11.93 11.52 25.71
N VAL A 130 11.12 12.01 24.76
CA VAL A 130 11.60 12.65 23.53
C VAL A 130 12.43 13.90 23.82
N ALA A 131 12.12 14.65 24.87
CA ALA A 131 12.85 15.88 25.22
C ALA A 131 14.25 15.57 25.80
N ALA A 132 14.45 14.35 26.29
CA ALA A 132 15.72 13.89 26.85
C ALA A 132 16.60 13.16 25.82
N LEU A 133 16.08 12.85 24.62
CA LEU A 133 16.87 12.23 23.57
C LEU A 133 17.90 13.20 23.00
N ASP A 134 19.17 12.77 22.97
CA ASP A 134 20.23 13.51 22.28
C ASP A 134 19.93 13.55 20.77
N PRO A 135 19.84 14.75 20.14
CA PRO A 135 19.61 14.88 18.71
C PRO A 135 20.65 14.17 17.83
N GLN A 136 21.88 13.99 18.32
CA GLN A 136 22.96 13.29 17.62
C GLN A 136 23.01 11.78 17.91
N SER A 137 22.14 11.27 18.80
CA SER A 137 22.13 9.85 19.13
C SER A 137 21.62 9.01 17.96
N THR A 138 22.20 7.82 17.83
CA THR A 138 21.70 6.75 16.95
C THR A 138 20.54 5.99 17.57
N ASP A 139 20.16 6.30 18.82
CA ASP A 139 19.04 5.67 19.50
C ASP A 139 17.75 5.93 18.74
N TYR A 140 17.04 4.83 18.47
CA TYR A 140 15.80 4.81 17.72
C TYR A 140 15.87 5.53 16.37
N LEU A 141 17.07 5.64 15.78
CA LEU A 141 17.27 6.35 14.52
C LEU A 141 16.40 5.72 13.43
N THR A 142 16.29 4.40 13.41
CA THR A 142 15.48 3.67 12.44
C THR A 142 13.99 4.00 12.55
N GLU A 143 13.43 3.98 13.75
CA GLU A 143 12.02 4.33 14.00
C GLU A 143 11.76 5.80 13.68
N ARG A 144 12.64 6.69 14.12
CA ARG A 144 12.54 8.13 13.85
C ARG A 144 12.60 8.43 12.35
N THR A 145 13.57 7.89 11.64
CA THR A 145 13.73 8.07 10.19
C THR A 145 12.53 7.51 9.44
N ALA A 146 12.05 6.32 9.80
CA ALA A 146 10.89 5.73 9.15
C ALA A 146 9.59 6.51 9.43
N PHE A 147 9.39 7.00 10.66
CA PHE A 147 8.22 7.82 11.00
C PHE A 147 8.20 9.12 10.20
N TRP A 148 9.29 9.88 10.22
CA TRP A 148 9.37 11.14 9.49
C TRP A 148 9.36 10.94 7.98
N GLY A 149 9.93 9.85 7.46
CA GLY A 149 9.80 9.45 6.06
C GLY A 149 8.34 9.21 5.64
N LEU A 150 7.48 8.72 6.53
CA LEU A 150 6.04 8.59 6.26
C LEU A 150 5.30 9.94 6.25
N VAL A 151 5.74 10.90 7.08
CA VAL A 151 5.11 12.21 7.21
C VAL A 151 5.52 13.15 6.07
N GLU A 152 6.83 13.28 5.85
CA GLU A 152 7.45 14.26 4.97
C GLU A 152 7.55 13.73 3.53
N ASP A 153 8.34 12.67 3.33
CA ASP A 153 8.65 12.13 2.00
C ASP A 153 7.51 11.32 1.41
N ARG A 154 6.73 10.67 2.28
CA ARG A 154 5.64 9.72 1.94
C ARG A 154 6.11 8.64 0.97
N ALA A 155 7.40 8.34 1.02
CA ALA A 155 8.04 7.37 0.16
C ALA A 155 8.13 6.02 0.88
N LEU A 156 7.94 4.95 0.12
CA LEU A 156 8.22 3.61 0.59
C LEU A 156 9.75 3.41 0.57
N GLY A 157 10.44 3.93 1.57
CA GLY A 157 11.87 3.69 1.78
C GLY A 157 12.15 2.31 2.37
N ARG A 158 13.43 1.93 2.42
CA ARG A 158 13.88 0.69 3.08
C ARG A 158 13.47 0.67 4.55
N GLU A 159 13.62 1.82 5.20
CA GLU A 159 13.35 2.05 6.60
C GLU A 159 11.85 1.89 6.90
N VAL A 160 10.97 2.29 5.98
CA VAL A 160 9.51 2.11 6.11
C VAL A 160 9.10 0.67 5.81
N CYS A 161 9.72 0.07 4.79
CA CYS A 161 9.40 -1.29 4.34
C CYS A 161 9.56 -2.36 5.40
N GLN A 162 10.59 -2.27 6.25
CA GLN A 162 10.78 -3.24 7.32
C GLN A 162 9.61 -3.26 8.35
N PHE A 163 8.82 -2.18 8.42
CA PHE A 163 7.62 -2.09 9.26
C PHE A 163 6.34 -2.54 8.54
N ILE A 164 6.41 -2.80 7.23
CA ILE A 164 5.34 -3.40 6.46
C ILE A 164 5.66 -4.89 6.32
N ARG A 165 4.99 -5.74 7.10
CA ARG A 165 5.30 -7.18 7.17
C ARG A 165 5.49 -7.85 5.80
N PRO A 166 4.59 -7.72 4.81
CA PRO A 166 4.83 -8.33 3.50
C PRO A 166 6.03 -7.76 2.74
N CYS A 167 6.36 -6.48 2.95
CA CYS A 167 7.51 -5.80 2.36
C CYS A 167 8.82 -6.32 2.96
N ASP A 168 8.90 -6.39 4.30
CA ASP A 168 10.02 -6.96 5.03
C ASP A 168 10.32 -8.41 4.60
N ILE A 169 9.27 -9.25 4.53
CA ILE A 169 9.41 -10.63 4.06
C ILE A 169 9.97 -10.64 2.63
N ALA A 170 9.38 -9.87 1.72
CA ALA A 170 9.81 -9.83 0.32
C ALA A 170 11.28 -9.41 0.17
N MET A 171 11.75 -8.47 0.99
CA MET A 171 13.15 -8.04 1.04
C MET A 171 14.06 -9.14 1.57
N LYS A 172 13.69 -9.80 2.67
CA LYS A 172 14.48 -10.88 3.27
C LYS A 172 14.57 -12.12 2.39
N THR A 173 13.51 -12.44 1.64
CA THR A 173 13.50 -13.59 0.73
C THR A 173 14.15 -13.30 -0.62
N GLY A 174 14.48 -12.03 -0.90
CA GLY A 174 15.01 -11.59 -2.20
C GLY A 174 13.96 -11.47 -3.29
N ALA A 175 12.67 -11.63 -2.96
CA ALA A 175 11.56 -11.40 -3.90
C ALA A 175 11.44 -9.94 -4.33
N MET A 176 11.98 -9.01 -3.53
CA MET A 176 12.02 -7.59 -3.84
C MET A 176 13.39 -7.00 -3.48
N GLN A 177 13.82 -5.99 -4.25
CA GLN A 177 15.02 -5.19 -3.97
C GLN A 177 14.70 -3.70 -4.19
N PHE A 178 15.14 -2.82 -3.29
CA PHE A 178 14.85 -1.38 -3.38
C PHE A 178 15.47 -0.70 -4.60
N GLU A 179 16.61 -1.18 -5.09
CA GLU A 179 17.26 -0.67 -6.31
C GLU A 179 16.42 -0.90 -7.57
N SER A 180 15.39 -1.74 -7.50
CA SER A 180 14.58 -2.17 -8.64
C SER A 180 13.15 -1.59 -8.66
N VAL A 181 12.70 -0.91 -7.59
CA VAL A 181 11.25 -0.65 -7.37
C VAL A 181 10.87 0.83 -7.37
N MET A 182 11.80 1.76 -7.14
CA MET A 182 11.46 3.19 -7.18
C MET A 182 12.35 3.93 -8.19
N PRO A 183 11.78 4.63 -9.19
CA PRO A 183 12.55 5.61 -9.93
C PRO A 183 13.05 6.64 -8.93
N GLN A 184 14.34 6.91 -8.98
CA GLN A 184 15.06 7.90 -8.18
C GLN A 184 14.17 9.12 -7.96
N VAL A 185 13.65 9.29 -6.74
CA VAL A 185 13.18 10.59 -6.28
C VAL A 185 14.44 11.45 -6.35
N GLN A 186 14.51 12.29 -7.38
CA GLN A 186 15.59 13.26 -7.52
C GLN A 186 15.60 14.06 -6.22
N SER A 187 16.58 13.77 -5.37
CA SER A 187 16.89 14.56 -4.20
C SER A 187 17.05 15.98 -4.72
N THR A 188 16.06 16.82 -4.47
CA THR A 188 16.23 18.24 -4.76
C THR A 188 17.36 18.66 -3.80
N PRO A 189 18.53 19.07 -4.30
CA PRO A 189 19.62 19.42 -3.40
C PRO A 189 19.11 20.51 -2.46
N ALA A 190 19.38 20.33 -1.17
CA ALA A 190 19.15 21.37 -0.17
C ALA A 190 19.69 22.70 -0.71
N PRO A 191 18.97 23.83 -0.56
CA PRO A 191 19.48 25.11 -1.00
C PRO A 191 20.84 25.34 -0.34
N SER A 192 21.86 25.50 -1.18
CA SER A 192 23.19 25.90 -0.74
C SER A 192 23.07 27.15 0.14
N ALA A 193 23.83 27.18 1.24
CA ALA A 193 23.91 28.29 2.18
C ALA A 193 24.35 29.64 1.52
N ASP A 194 24.69 29.64 0.23
CA ASP A 194 25.05 30.83 -0.55
C ASP A 194 23.86 31.65 -1.09
N GLN A 195 22.60 31.28 -0.80
CA GLN A 195 21.41 32.04 -1.26
C GLN A 195 20.67 32.80 -0.16
N ILE A 196 21.34 33.17 0.94
CA ILE A 196 20.83 34.24 1.82
C ILE A 196 21.14 35.58 1.15
N ILE A 197 20.30 35.99 0.19
CA ILE A 197 20.22 37.39 -0.21
C ILE A 197 19.54 38.12 0.94
N ILE A 198 20.34 38.83 1.73
CA ILE A 198 19.86 39.84 2.67
C ILE A 198 19.16 40.92 1.83
N GLN A 199 17.82 40.93 1.80
CA GLN A 199 17.09 42.16 1.50
C GLN A 199 17.29 43.08 2.71
N GLN A 200 18.30 43.96 2.62
CA GLN A 200 18.38 45.10 3.52
C GLN A 200 17.31 46.11 3.08
N ASP A 201 16.25 46.16 3.87
CA ASP A 201 15.26 47.23 3.87
C ASP A 201 15.98 48.53 4.27
N THR A 202 16.22 49.42 3.31
CA THR A 202 16.72 50.77 3.59
C THR A 202 15.55 51.66 3.91
N THR A 203 15.18 51.75 5.18
CA THR A 203 14.49 52.94 5.69
C THR A 203 15.52 54.06 5.82
N ALA A 204 15.46 55.03 4.92
CA ALA A 204 16.11 56.33 5.10
C ALA A 204 15.01 57.35 5.38
N ASP A 205 15.08 57.92 6.58
CA ASP A 205 14.45 59.17 6.99
C ASP A 205 14.78 60.32 6.01
N GLU A 206 13.75 61.07 5.60
CA GLU A 206 13.72 62.54 5.56
C GLU A 206 12.27 63.05 5.54
#